data_AF-A0A5D4H191-F1
#
_entry.id   AF-A0A5D4H191-F1
#
_cell.length_a   1.000
_cell.length_b   1.000
_cell.length_c   1.000
_cell.angle_alpha   90.00
_cell.angle_beta   90.00
_cell.angle_gamma   90.00
#
_symmetry.space_group_name_H-M   'P 1'
#
loop_
_entity.id
_entity.type
_entity.pdbx_description
1 polymer ?
#
loop_
_entity_poly.entity_id
_entity_poly.type
_entity_poly.pdbx_seq_one_letter_code
_entity_poly.pdbx_strand_id
1 'polypeptide(L)'
;MSALKRKTLSDDTDPEIAALPSLTKLSASERVPVICDAVIDIAAALFNVSGKELREPGRSTLGVSRVRQIAMYVTHVALEMSMRDVGLGFGRDRTTVLHACHLIEDMRDDEEFDGIVAMVERVVTAAFGRQGQE
;
A
#
# COMPACT_ATOMS: atom_id res chain seq x y z
N MET A 1 -25.03 1.34 -43.30
CA MET A 1 -23.78 1.66 -42.60
C MET A 1 -24.11 2.43 -41.32
N SER A 2 -23.60 1.93 -40.20
CA SER A 2 -23.60 2.42 -38.81
C SER A 2 -24.86 3.06 -38.19
N ALA A 3 -25.38 2.31 -37.23
CA ALA A 3 -26.39 2.73 -36.26
C ALA A 3 -25.79 3.63 -35.17
N LEU A 4 -26.41 4.78 -34.92
CA LEU A 4 -26.17 5.58 -33.72
C LEU A 4 -27.40 5.46 -32.81
N LYS A 5 -27.40 4.44 -31.94
CA LYS A 5 -28.41 4.29 -30.88
C LYS A 5 -28.08 5.30 -29.78
N ARG A 6 -28.98 6.27 -29.58
CA ARG A 6 -29.10 6.99 -28.30
C ARG A 6 -29.60 6.00 -27.25
N LYS A 7 -28.94 5.92 -26.10
CA LYS A 7 -29.46 5.23 -24.91
C LYS A 7 -29.26 6.15 -23.70
N THR A 8 -30.37 6.51 -23.07
CA THR A 8 -30.48 7.29 -21.85
C THR A 8 -30.66 6.37 -20.64
N LEU A 9 -30.23 6.86 -19.48
CA LEU A 9 -30.65 6.56 -18.09
C LEU A 9 -30.25 5.23 -17.42
N SER A 10 -29.42 5.36 -16.38
CA SER A 10 -29.51 4.85 -14.99
C SER A 10 -28.17 5.21 -14.32
N ASP A 11 -28.05 6.23 -13.48
CA ASP A 11 -28.37 6.27 -12.04
C ASP A 11 -28.02 4.99 -11.26
N ASP A 12 -27.39 5.21 -10.10
CA ASP A 12 -27.02 4.24 -9.05
C ASP A 12 -25.98 3.18 -9.47
N THR A 13 -24.81 3.01 -8.84
CA THR A 13 -24.69 2.50 -7.46
C THR A 13 -23.20 2.50 -7.06
N ASP A 14 -22.92 3.20 -5.96
CA ASP A 14 -21.84 3.10 -4.97
C ASP A 14 -20.34 3.04 -5.32
N PRO A 15 -19.51 3.86 -4.62
CA PRO A 15 -18.12 3.52 -4.37
C PRO A 15 -18.15 2.36 -3.37
N GLU A 16 -17.90 1.14 -3.84
CA GLU A 16 -17.56 0.04 -2.96
C GLU A 16 -16.15 0.31 -2.40
N ILE A 17 -16.08 1.25 -1.45
CA ILE A 17 -15.14 1.18 -0.34
C ILE A 17 -15.53 -0.12 0.36
N ALA A 18 -15.07 -1.24 -0.18
CA ALA A 18 -15.30 -2.56 0.34
C ALA A 18 -14.94 -2.47 1.82
N ALA A 19 -15.98 -2.65 2.65
CA ALA A 19 -15.87 -2.56 4.09
C ALA A 19 -14.67 -3.39 4.51
N LEU A 20 -13.60 -2.72 4.93
CA LEU A 20 -12.44 -3.40 5.50
C LEU A 20 -13.01 -4.36 6.54
N PRO A 21 -12.81 -5.68 6.40
CA PRO A 21 -13.30 -6.62 7.38
C PRO A 21 -12.76 -6.15 8.72
N SER A 22 -13.64 -6.07 9.74
CA SER A 22 -13.24 -5.58 11.06
C SER A 22 -11.99 -6.32 11.49
N LEU A 23 -10.84 -5.63 11.42
CA LEU A 23 -9.51 -6.20 11.61
C LEU A 23 -9.39 -6.88 12.99
N THR A 24 -10.26 -6.48 13.92
CA THR A 24 -10.39 -7.05 15.27
C THR A 24 -10.77 -8.52 15.32
N LYS A 25 -11.38 -9.10 14.26
CA LYS A 25 -11.82 -10.51 14.24
C LYS A 25 -10.84 -11.48 13.58
N LEU A 26 -9.85 -10.96 12.84
CA LEU A 26 -8.89 -11.77 12.12
C LEU A 26 -7.74 -12.20 13.04
N SER A 27 -7.24 -13.42 12.87
CA SER A 27 -5.98 -13.82 13.51
C SER A 27 -4.82 -12.95 13.03
N ALA A 28 -3.74 -12.88 13.81
CA ALA A 28 -2.59 -12.05 13.46
C ALA A 28 -2.04 -12.36 12.04
N SER A 29 -2.01 -13.65 11.66
CA SER A 29 -1.56 -14.09 10.33
C SER A 29 -2.52 -13.69 9.19
N GLU A 30 -3.82 -13.59 9.46
CA GLU A 30 -4.81 -13.16 8.46
C GLU A 30 -4.85 -11.64 8.30
N ARG A 31 -4.44 -10.89 9.34
CA ARG A 31 -4.34 -9.42 9.29
C ARG A 31 -3.19 -8.94 8.42
N VAL A 32 -2.08 -9.68 8.37
CA VAL A 32 -0.88 -9.32 7.59
C VAL A 32 -1.21 -8.98 6.14
N PRO A 33 -1.82 -9.87 5.33
CA PRO A 33 -2.13 -9.57 3.94
C PRO A 33 -3.12 -8.43 3.80
N VAL A 34 -4.14 -8.34 4.67
CA VAL A 34 -5.14 -7.26 4.62
C VAL A 34 -4.52 -5.90 4.87
N ILE A 35 -3.62 -5.79 5.86
CA ILE A 35 -2.89 -4.56 6.16
C ILE A 35 -1.96 -4.20 5.00
N CYS A 36 -1.21 -5.17 4.47
CA CYS A 36 -0.29 -4.92 3.35
C CYS A 36 -1.05 -4.47 2.10
N ASP A 37 -2.18 -5.09 1.76
CA ASP A 37 -3.03 -4.66 0.64
C ASP A 37 -3.55 -3.24 0.84
N ALA A 38 -4.02 -2.90 2.04
CA ALA A 38 -4.46 -1.55 2.35
C ALA A 38 -3.32 -0.52 2.26
N VAL A 39 -2.10 -0.85 2.70
CA VAL A 39 -0.92 0.03 2.52
C VAL A 39 -0.57 0.18 1.04
N ILE A 40 -0.65 -0.89 0.25
CA ILE A 40 -0.44 -0.83 -1.21
C ILE A 40 -1.44 0.10 -1.87
N ASP A 41 -2.72 0.02 -1.49
CA ASP A 41 -3.77 0.87 -2.07
C ASP A 41 -3.60 2.34 -1.65
N ILE A 42 -3.20 2.61 -0.40
CA ILE A 42 -2.82 3.96 0.05
C ILE A 42 -1.64 4.49 -0.79
N ALA A 43 -0.57 3.70 -0.95
CA ALA A 43 0.59 4.11 -1.74
C ALA A 43 0.23 4.32 -3.22
N ALA A 44 -0.59 3.45 -3.80
CA ALA A 44 -1.10 3.59 -5.16
C ALA A 44 -1.82 4.93 -5.35
N ALA A 45 -2.69 5.30 -4.41
CA ALA A 45 -3.44 6.56 -4.44
C ALA A 45 -2.53 7.78 -4.26
N LEU A 46 -1.58 7.75 -3.30
CA LEU A 46 -0.68 8.87 -3.03
C LEU A 46 0.27 9.17 -4.20
N PHE A 47 0.75 8.14 -4.89
CA PHE A 47 1.71 8.29 -5.99
C PHE A 47 1.08 8.22 -7.38
N ASN A 48 -0.26 8.11 -7.47
CA ASN A 48 -1.01 7.96 -8.71
C ASN A 48 -0.46 6.83 -9.62
N VAL A 49 -0.19 5.67 -9.03
CA VAL A 49 0.26 4.46 -9.73
C VAL A 49 -0.77 3.35 -9.61
N SER A 50 -0.70 2.35 -10.48
CA SER A 50 -1.63 1.23 -10.43
C SER A 50 -1.31 0.30 -9.25
N GLY A 51 -2.27 0.07 -8.36
CA GLY A 51 -2.14 -0.92 -7.28
C GLY A 51 -1.90 -2.34 -7.82
N LYS A 52 -2.41 -2.65 -9.03
CA LYS A 52 -2.10 -3.91 -9.72
C LYS A 52 -0.61 -4.03 -10.03
N GLU A 53 0.01 -2.98 -10.55
CA GLU A 53 1.45 -2.98 -10.86
C GLU A 53 2.30 -3.08 -9.58
N LEU A 54 1.85 -2.49 -8.47
CA LEU A 54 2.52 -2.64 -7.18
C LEU A 54 2.46 -4.10 -6.66
N ARG A 55 1.35 -4.81 -6.87
CA ARG A 55 1.20 -6.22 -6.51
C ARG A 55 1.91 -7.18 -7.46
N GLU A 56 2.06 -6.81 -8.74
CA GLU A 56 2.61 -7.71 -9.76
C GLU A 56 4.06 -8.14 -9.46
N PRO A 57 4.35 -9.46 -9.48
CA PRO A 57 5.71 -9.95 -9.34
C PRO A 57 6.50 -9.74 -10.64
N GLY A 58 7.59 -8.96 -10.58
CA GLY A 58 8.51 -8.83 -11.71
C GLY A 58 9.17 -7.47 -11.82
N ARG A 59 9.82 -7.25 -12.98
CA ARG A 59 10.45 -5.97 -13.31
C ARG A 59 9.35 -4.96 -13.66
N SER A 60 9.27 -3.89 -12.87
CA SER A 60 8.36 -2.76 -13.08
C SER A 60 9.19 -1.51 -13.42
N THR A 61 8.52 -0.41 -13.78
CA THR A 61 9.21 0.87 -13.95
C THR A 61 9.90 1.28 -12.64
N LEU A 62 10.97 2.09 -12.74
CA LEU A 62 11.69 2.55 -11.56
C LEU A 62 10.77 3.27 -10.57
N GLY A 63 9.79 4.04 -11.07
CA GLY A 63 8.78 4.71 -10.25
C GLY A 63 7.91 3.72 -9.46
N VAL A 64 7.32 2.72 -10.13
CA VAL A 64 6.49 1.71 -9.46
C VAL A 64 7.32 0.89 -8.46
N SER A 65 8.56 0.54 -8.80
CA SER A 65 9.46 -0.14 -7.88
C SER A 65 9.77 0.69 -6.65
N ARG A 66 9.99 2.00 -6.81
CA ARG A 66 10.24 2.94 -5.71
C ARG A 66 9.04 3.02 -4.77
N VAL A 67 7.84 3.19 -5.31
CA VAL A 67 6.60 3.26 -4.53
C VAL A 67 6.39 1.97 -3.73
N ARG A 68 6.66 0.81 -4.35
CA ARG A 68 6.61 -0.49 -3.65
C ARG A 68 7.61 -0.57 -2.49
N GLN A 69 8.84 -0.08 -2.70
CA GLN A 69 9.87 -0.05 -1.65
C GLN A 69 9.47 0.86 -0.49
N ILE A 70 8.90 2.04 -0.78
CA ILE A 70 8.34 2.94 0.23
C ILE A 70 7.23 2.24 1.01
N ALA A 71 6.29 1.58 0.32
CA ALA A 71 5.20 0.85 0.98
C ALA A 71 5.71 -0.26 1.91
N MET A 72 6.71 -1.05 1.49
CA MET A 72 7.35 -2.07 2.33
C MET A 72 8.03 -1.46 3.56
N TYR A 73 8.78 -0.37 3.35
CA TYR A 73 9.47 0.35 4.42
C TYR A 73 8.49 0.88 5.46
N VAL A 74 7.45 1.60 5.03
CA VAL A 74 6.44 2.17 5.93
C VAL A 74 5.66 1.09 6.67
N THR A 75 5.34 -0.04 6.01
CA THR A 75 4.70 -1.18 6.69
C THR A 75 5.60 -1.72 7.81
N HIS A 76 6.91 -1.78 7.58
CA HIS A 76 7.86 -2.24 8.59
C HIS A 76 8.03 -1.24 9.74
N VAL A 77 8.22 0.05 9.43
CA VAL A 77 8.58 1.09 10.40
C VAL A 77 7.36 1.66 11.11
N ALA A 78 6.32 2.06 10.37
CA ALA A 78 5.16 2.74 10.94
C ALA A 78 4.15 1.78 11.58
N LEU A 79 4.10 0.52 11.14
CA LEU A 79 3.22 -0.52 11.71
C LEU A 79 3.98 -1.57 12.51
N GLU A 80 5.30 -1.40 12.68
CA GLU A 80 6.18 -2.29 13.44
C GLU A 80 6.11 -3.77 13.01
N MET A 81 5.73 -4.03 11.75
CA MET A 81 5.58 -5.38 11.23
C MET A 81 6.94 -6.02 10.95
N SER A 82 7.09 -7.32 11.21
CA SER A 82 8.36 -7.99 10.92
C SER A 82 8.63 -8.03 9.41
N MET A 83 9.90 -7.94 8.98
CA MET A 83 10.25 -8.04 7.56
C MET A 83 9.76 -9.35 6.90
N ARG A 84 9.58 -10.42 7.69
CA ARG A 84 9.01 -11.69 7.21
C ARG A 84 7.53 -11.51 6.88
N ASP A 85 6.76 -10.89 7.77
CA ASP A 85 5.34 -10.65 7.57
C ASP A 85 5.09 -9.67 6.43
N VAL A 86 5.89 -8.60 6.34
CA VAL A 86 5.87 -7.67 5.20
C VAL A 86 6.18 -8.44 3.90
N GLY A 87 7.19 -9.31 3.91
CA GLY A 87 7.49 -10.16 2.75
C GLY A 87 6.30 -11.02 2.33
N LEU A 88 5.67 -11.70 3.30
CA LEU A 88 4.47 -12.52 3.05
C LEU A 88 3.32 -11.69 2.47
N GLY A 89 3.01 -10.53 3.06
CA GLY A 89 1.91 -9.69 2.62
C GLY A 89 2.14 -9.05 1.24
N PHE A 90 3.38 -8.74 0.89
CA PHE A 90 3.74 -8.20 -0.43
C PHE A 90 4.09 -9.29 -1.46
N GLY A 91 4.02 -10.58 -1.10
CA GLY A 91 4.41 -11.70 -1.95
C GLY A 91 5.88 -11.69 -2.36
N ARG A 92 6.77 -11.24 -1.46
CA ARG A 92 8.23 -11.12 -1.66
C ARG A 92 9.03 -11.88 -0.62
N ASP A 93 10.28 -12.16 -0.98
CA ASP A 93 11.24 -12.70 -0.01
C ASP A 93 11.60 -11.63 1.03
N ARG A 94 11.87 -12.07 2.26
CA ARG A 94 12.31 -11.19 3.37
C ARG A 94 13.51 -10.33 2.97
N THR A 95 14.45 -10.87 2.21
CA THR A 95 15.65 -10.14 1.75
C THR A 95 15.30 -8.98 0.81
N THR A 96 14.19 -9.07 0.07
CA THR A 96 13.67 -7.96 -0.75
C THR A 96 13.19 -6.82 0.13
N VAL A 97 12.50 -7.13 1.24
CA VAL A 97 12.06 -6.12 2.22
C VAL A 97 13.27 -5.49 2.90
N LEU A 98 14.25 -6.29 3.32
CA LEU A 98 15.51 -5.79 3.89
C LEU A 98 16.22 -4.81 2.92
N HIS A 99 16.34 -5.20 1.65
CA HIS A 99 16.94 -4.35 0.63
C HIS A 99 16.13 -3.06 0.41
N ALA A 100 14.80 -3.14 0.39
CA ALA A 100 13.94 -1.97 0.32
C ALA A 100 14.18 -1.04 1.51
N CYS A 101 14.25 -1.57 2.74
CA CYS A 101 14.47 -0.75 3.92
C CYS A 101 15.81 -0.01 3.86
N HIS A 102 16.92 -0.70 3.59
CA HIS A 102 18.22 -0.03 3.45
C HIS A 102 18.20 1.04 2.36
N LEU A 103 17.61 0.73 1.20
CA LEU A 103 17.57 1.68 0.09
C LEU A 103 16.71 2.91 0.39
N ILE A 104 15.64 2.77 1.16
CA ILE A 104 14.82 3.91 1.58
C ILE A 104 15.57 4.73 2.64
N GLU A 105 16.18 4.10 3.64
CA GLU A 105 17.00 4.79 4.65
C GLU A 105 18.13 5.60 4.01
N ASP A 106 18.89 5.01 3.08
CA ASP A 106 19.97 5.70 2.35
C ASP A 106 19.46 6.92 1.57
N MET A 107 18.19 6.92 1.15
CA MET A 107 17.60 8.04 0.43
C MET A 107 16.98 9.10 1.33
N ARG A 108 16.70 8.79 2.60
CA ARG A 108 16.16 9.76 3.58
C ARG A 108 17.19 10.82 3.98
N ASP A 109 18.45 10.68 3.56
CA ASP A 109 19.44 11.76 3.63
C ASP A 109 19.06 12.99 2.78
N ASP A 110 18.17 12.83 1.79
CA ASP A 110 17.60 13.91 1.01
C ASP A 110 16.30 14.44 1.66
N GLU A 111 16.27 15.74 2.01
CA GLU A 111 15.15 16.35 2.74
C GLU A 111 13.81 16.29 1.99
N GLU A 112 13.83 16.40 0.66
CA GLU A 112 12.62 16.32 -0.15
C GLU A 112 12.06 14.89 -0.11
N PHE A 113 12.93 13.90 -0.26
CA PHE A 113 12.56 12.49 -0.18
C PHE A 113 12.09 12.10 1.23
N ASP A 114 12.77 12.55 2.28
CA ASP A 114 12.37 12.31 3.66
C ASP A 114 10.97 12.87 3.94
N GLY A 115 10.68 14.09 3.45
CA GLY A 115 9.36 14.69 3.56
C GLY A 115 8.25 13.86 2.90
N ILE A 116 8.55 13.23 1.76
CA ILE A 116 7.63 12.31 1.07
C ILE A 116 7.39 11.06 1.92
N VAL A 117 8.45 10.41 2.41
CA VAL A 117 8.34 9.20 3.24
C VAL A 117 7.58 9.50 4.53
N ALA A 118 7.90 10.59 5.22
CA ALA A 118 7.22 11.04 6.43
C ALA A 118 5.74 11.38 6.20
N MET A 119 5.35 11.83 5.01
CA MET A 119 3.95 11.99 4.65
C MET A 119 3.23 10.64 4.55
N VAL A 120 3.83 9.66 3.87
CA VAL A 120 3.26 8.31 3.74
C VAL A 120 3.14 7.63 5.11
N GLU A 121 4.17 7.73 5.96
CA GLU A 121 4.14 7.24 7.34
C GLU A 121 2.95 7.81 8.12
N ARG A 122 2.75 9.14 8.09
CA ARG A 122 1.63 9.79 8.78
C ARG A 122 0.27 9.29 8.29
N VAL A 123 0.09 9.15 6.97
CA VAL A 123 -1.18 8.67 6.39
C VAL A 123 -1.45 7.22 6.82
N VAL A 124 -0.44 6.36 6.76
CA VAL A 124 -0.55 4.95 7.17
C VAL A 124 -0.85 4.87 8.67
N THR A 125 -0.07 5.54 9.53
CA THR A 125 -0.32 5.55 10.98
C THR A 125 -1.72 6.09 11.31
N ALA A 126 -2.21 7.11 10.61
CA ALA A 126 -3.58 7.59 10.83
C ALA A 126 -4.66 6.58 10.41
N ALA A 127 -4.43 5.82 9.33
CA ALA A 127 -5.36 4.81 8.84
C ALA A 127 -5.47 3.60 9.79
N PHE A 128 -4.36 3.18 10.41
CA PHE A 128 -4.32 2.00 11.29
C PHE A 128 -4.32 2.34 12.79
N GLY A 129 -3.98 3.58 13.17
CA GLY A 129 -3.77 4.04 14.55
C GLY A 129 -5.02 4.25 15.40
N ARG A 130 -6.22 3.97 14.88
CA ARG A 130 -7.47 3.97 15.70
C ARG A 130 -7.67 2.68 16.51
N GLN A 131 -6.65 1.84 16.68
CA GLN A 131 -6.76 0.55 17.39
C GLN A 131 -6.20 0.54 18.83
N GLY A 132 -5.84 1.67 19.44
CA GLY A 132 -5.32 1.63 20.81
C GLY A 132 -5.09 2.97 21.50
N GLN A 133 -6.15 3.72 21.79
CA GLN A 133 -6.12 4.69 22.90
C GLN A 133 -7.36 4.44 23.78
N GLU A 134 -7.16 3.61 24.81
CA GLU A 134 -7.94 3.63 26.05
C GLU A 134 -7.67 4.93 26.82
#